data_AF-A0A351XR78-F1
#
_entry.id   AF-A0A351XR78-F1
#
_cell.length_a   1.000
_cell.length_b   1.000
_cell.length_c   1.000
_cell.angle_alpha   90.00
_cell.angle_beta   90.00
_cell.angle_gamma   90.00
#
_symmetry.space_group_name_H-M   'P 1'
#
loop_
_entity.id
_entity.type
_entity.pdbx_description
1 polymer ?
#
loop_
_entity_poly.entity_id
_entity_poly.type
_entity_poly.pdbx_seq_one_letter_code
_entity_poly.pdbx_strand_id
1 'polypeptide(L)'
;MAIYSLKETKQPPQSQTKAVLWLKDNLFSSSSNIALTFVALYLIYLLLPPILNWTIFDANFDLTADNESCGREGACWSFINANLKMFIYGF
;
A
#
# COMPACT_ATOMS: atom_id res chain seq x y z
N MET A 1 -35.67 23.93 42.29
CA MET A 1 -35.30 23.94 40.87
C MET A 1 -33.78 24.08 40.80
N ALA A 2 -33.06 23.07 40.30
CA ALA A 2 -31.60 23.15 40.22
C ALA A 2 -31.20 24.03 39.03
N ILE A 3 -30.42 25.08 39.29
CA ILE A 3 -29.85 25.93 38.25
C ILE A 3 -28.54 25.28 37.78
N TYR A 4 -28.50 24.86 36.52
CA TYR A 4 -27.28 24.34 35.91
C TYR A 4 -26.52 25.48 35.23
N SER A 5 -25.21 25.55 35.48
CA SER A 5 -24.31 26.47 34.78
C SER A 5 -23.94 25.88 33.42
N LEU A 6 -24.20 26.62 32.34
CA LEU A 6 -23.72 26.25 31.02
C LEU A 6 -22.18 26.42 30.98
N LYS A 7 -21.45 25.32 30.78
CA LYS A 7 -20.01 25.36 30.53
C LYS A 7 -19.76 25.77 29.08
N GLU A 8 -18.78 26.65 28.89
CA GLU A 8 -18.25 27.03 27.58
C GLU A 8 -17.76 25.79 26.80
N THR A 9 -18.22 25.65 25.56
CA THR A 9 -17.76 24.58 24.66
C THR A 9 -16.32 24.86 24.22
N LYS A 10 -15.35 24.26 24.93
CA LYS A 10 -13.95 24.29 24.52
C LYS A 10 -13.81 23.52 23.20
N GLN A 11 -13.24 24.15 22.18
CA GLN A 11 -12.92 23.47 20.93
C GLN A 11 -12.06 22.22 21.23
N PRO A 12 -12.34 21.07 20.57
CA PRO A 12 -11.52 19.89 20.74
C PRO A 12 -10.07 20.26 20.44
N PRO A 13 -9.10 19.82 21.27
CA PRO A 13 -7.71 20.15 21.02
C PRO A 13 -7.36 19.71 19.61
N GLN A 14 -6.82 20.63 18.80
CA GLN A 14 -6.42 20.37 17.41
C GLN A 14 -5.31 19.30 17.26
N SER A 15 -4.91 18.66 18.37
CA SER A 15 -3.90 17.61 18.42
C SER A 15 -4.42 16.22 18.04
N GLN A 16 -5.73 16.05 17.83
CA GLN A 16 -6.33 14.73 17.61
C GLN A 16 -6.21 14.21 16.16
N THR A 17 -5.74 15.02 15.22
CA THR A 17 -5.57 14.61 13.80
C THR A 17 -4.35 15.27 13.18
N LYS A 18 -3.15 14.80 13.57
CA LYS A 18 -1.96 15.05 12.76
C LYS A 18 -1.41 13.69 12.36
N ALA A 19 -1.56 13.32 11.09
CA ALA A 19 -0.94 12.12 10.51
C ALA A 19 0.56 12.04 10.86
N VAL A 20 1.20 13.20 11.00
CA VAL A 20 2.59 13.35 11.48
C VAL A 20 2.80 12.81 12.90
N LEU A 21 1.86 13.07 13.83
CA LEU A 21 1.93 12.55 15.21
C LEU A 21 1.79 11.02 15.20
N TRP A 22 0.84 10.50 14.41
CA TRP A 22 0.65 9.06 14.24
C TRP A 22 1.91 8.39 13.65
N LEU A 23 2.53 8.97 12.62
CA LEU A 23 3.78 8.46 12.05
C LEU A 23 4.90 8.43 13.09
N LYS A 24 5.02 9.49 13.90
CA LYS A 24 6.03 9.55 14.97
C LYS A 24 5.80 8.47 16.03
N ASP A 25 4.56 8.26 16.43
CA ASP A 25 4.19 7.35 17.52
C ASP A 25 4.15 5.87 17.07
N ASN A 26 4.01 5.58 15.77
CA ASN A 26 3.93 4.21 15.25
C ASN A 26 5.20 3.77 14.50
N LEU A 27 5.70 4.56 13.55
CA LEU A 27 6.85 4.19 12.72
C LEU A 27 8.20 4.61 13.36
N PHE A 28 8.21 5.71 14.10
CA PHE A 28 9.46 6.28 14.65
C PHE A 28 9.50 6.30 16.19
N SER A 29 8.74 5.42 16.83
CA SER A 29 8.59 5.39 18.29
C SER A 29 9.81 4.90 19.06
N SER A 30 10.73 4.20 18.41
CA SER A 30 11.97 3.69 19.01
C SER A 30 13.10 3.64 17.97
N SER A 31 14.35 3.59 18.41
CA SER A 31 15.51 3.47 17.50
C SER A 31 15.46 2.21 16.63
N SER A 32 14.89 1.11 17.12
CA SER A 32 14.68 -0.10 16.32
C SER A 32 13.62 0.10 15.23
N ASN A 33 12.52 0.79 15.54
CA ASN A 33 11.44 1.07 14.58
C ASN A 33 11.91 2.04 13.49
N ILE A 34 12.73 3.02 13.84
CA ILE A 34 13.39 3.90 12.87
C ILE A 34 14.24 3.08 11.89
N ALA A 35 15.10 2.19 12.39
CA ALA A 35 15.96 1.35 11.54
C ALA A 35 15.13 0.44 10.63
N LEU A 36 14.12 -0.25 11.17
CA LEU A 36 13.22 -1.10 10.40
C LEU A 36 12.45 -0.32 9.33
N THR A 37 12.02 0.91 9.64
CA THR A 37 11.33 1.77 8.67
C THR A 37 12.24 2.12 7.49
N PHE A 38 13.51 2.48 7.74
CA PHE A 38 14.45 2.74 6.65
C PHE A 38 14.76 1.47 5.83
N VAL A 39 14.92 0.32 6.47
CA VAL A 39 15.12 -0.96 5.77
C VAL A 39 13.91 -1.28 4.90
N ALA A 40 12.69 -1.12 5.41
CA ALA A 40 11.47 -1.36 4.65
C ALA A 40 11.37 -0.43 3.43
N LEU A 41 11.64 0.87 3.61
CA LEU A 41 11.67 1.83 2.51
C LEU A 41 12.74 1.49 1.47
N TYR A 42 13.91 1.02 1.90
CA TYR A 42 14.98 0.60 1.01
C TYR A 42 14.60 -0.64 0.20
N LEU A 43 13.97 -1.63 0.83
CA LEU A 43 13.45 -2.81 0.13
C LEU A 43 12.36 -2.43 -0.88
N ILE A 44 11.44 -1.54 -0.51
CA ILE A 44 10.44 -1.01 -1.44
C ILE A 44 11.14 -0.32 -2.62
N TYR A 45 12.15 0.50 -2.38
CA TYR A 45 12.89 1.17 -3.44
C TYR A 45 13.56 0.19 -4.42
N LEU A 46 14.07 -0.95 -3.94
CA LEU A 46 14.67 -1.97 -4.78
C LEU A 46 13.63 -2.80 -5.55
N LEU A 47 12.49 -3.10 -4.93
CA LEU A 47 11.48 -4.00 -5.49
C LEU A 47 10.47 -3.28 -6.40
N LEU A 48 10.15 -2.02 -6.11
CA LEU A 48 9.10 -1.29 -6.81
C LEU A 48 9.43 -1.09 -8.31
N PRO A 49 10.63 -0.64 -8.71
CA PRO A 49 10.95 -0.45 -10.13
C PRO A 49 10.86 -1.73 -10.99
N PRO A 50 11.49 -2.87 -10.62
CA PRO A 50 11.40 -4.07 -11.45
C PRO A 50 9.98 -4.65 -11.49
N ILE A 51 9.22 -4.55 -10.39
CA ILE A 51 7.82 -5.01 -10.37
C ILE A 51 6.97 -4.15 -11.32
N LEU A 52 7.12 -2.84 -11.30
CA LEU A 52 6.37 -1.95 -12.19
C LEU A 52 6.76 -2.14 -13.65
N ASN A 53 8.05 -2.34 -13.95
CA ASN A 53 8.52 -2.66 -15.30
C ASN A 53 7.85 -3.94 -15.80
N TRP A 54 7.92 -5.01 -15.03
CA TRP A 54 7.33 -6.27 -15.43
C TRP A 54 5.78 -6.22 -15.54
N THR A 55 5.09 -5.59 -14.58
CA THR A 55 3.62 -5.63 -14.50
C THR A 55 2.89 -4.62 -15.39
N ILE A 56 3.52 -3.47 -15.68
CA ILE A 56 2.86 -2.35 -16.35
C ILE A 56 3.61 -1.98 -17.63
N PHE A 57 4.91 -1.69 -17.55
CA PHE A 57 5.62 -1.06 -18.66
C PHE A 57 5.96 -2.04 -19.79
N ASP A 58 6.40 -3.25 -19.44
CA ASP A 58 6.76 -4.32 -20.39
C ASP A 58 5.62 -5.34 -20.56
N ALA A 59 4.45 -5.09 -19.96
CA ALA A 59 3.35 -6.04 -19.91
C ALA A 59 2.52 -6.06 -21.20
N ASN A 60 2.01 -7.25 -21.53
CA ASN A 60 1.07 -7.43 -22.62
C ASN A 60 -0.36 -7.51 -22.09
N PHE A 61 -1.21 -6.58 -22.55
CA PHE A 61 -2.61 -6.44 -22.16
C PHE A 61 -3.59 -7.05 -23.18
N ASP A 62 -3.11 -7.67 -24.25
CA ASP A 62 -3.97 -8.38 -25.19
C ASP A 62 -4.56 -9.64 -24.54
N LEU A 63 -5.87 -9.60 -24.30
CA LEU A 63 -6.64 -10.68 -23.66
C LEU A 63 -6.88 -11.89 -24.57
N THR A 64 -6.51 -11.79 -25.86
CA THR A 64 -6.58 -12.90 -26.82
C THR A 64 -5.22 -13.50 -27.14
N ALA A 65 -4.14 -12.97 -26.53
CA ALA A 65 -2.80 -13.49 -26.74
C ALA A 65 -2.64 -14.89 -26.13
N ASP A 66 -2.03 -15.79 -26.92
CA ASP A 66 -1.63 -17.12 -26.51
C ASP A 66 -0.32 -17.08 -25.70
N ASN A 67 -0.07 -18.12 -24.89
CA ASN A 67 1.16 -18.23 -24.08
C ASN A 67 2.44 -18.24 -24.95
N GLU A 68 2.36 -18.61 -26.22
CA GLU A 68 3.48 -18.61 -27.16
C GLU A 68 3.92 -17.18 -27.54
N SER A 69 2.97 -16.23 -27.61
CA SER A 69 3.18 -14.84 -28.04
C SER A 69 3.33 -13.85 -26.88
N CYS A 70 3.17 -14.30 -25.64
CA CYS A 70 3.09 -13.46 -24.45
C CYS A 70 4.02 -13.97 -23.33
N GLY A 71 4.58 -13.08 -22.51
CA GLY A 71 5.32 -13.46 -21.28
C GLY A 71 6.85 -13.55 -21.37
N ARG A 72 7.48 -13.20 -22.51
CA ARG A 72 8.95 -13.23 -22.66
C ARG A 72 9.65 -11.99 -22.13
N GLU A 73 9.00 -10.83 -22.25
CA GLU A 73 9.57 -9.52 -21.88
C GLU A 73 8.92 -8.95 -20.62
N GLY A 74 7.62 -9.20 -20.40
CA GLY A 74 6.90 -8.74 -19.21
C GLY A 74 5.68 -9.59 -18.87
N ALA A 75 4.82 -9.09 -17.99
CA ALA A 75 3.65 -9.81 -17.49
C ALA A 75 2.61 -10.04 -18.59
N CYS A 76 2.03 -11.25 -18.61
CA CYS A 76 0.94 -11.58 -19.51
C CYS A 76 -0.41 -11.46 -18.80
N TRP A 77 -1.17 -10.39 -19.08
CA TRP A 77 -2.44 -10.16 -18.39
C TRP A 77 -3.56 -11.11 -18.81
N SER A 78 -3.53 -11.64 -20.04
CA SER A 78 -4.44 -12.71 -20.48
C SER A 78 -4.39 -13.92 -19.54
N PHE A 79 -3.18 -14.40 -19.25
CA PHE A 79 -2.96 -15.51 -18.33
C PHE A 79 -3.35 -15.18 -16.89
N ILE A 80 -2.94 -14.01 -16.38
CA ILE A 80 -3.26 -13.59 -15.01
C ILE A 80 -4.76 -13.51 -14.82
N ASN A 81 -5.50 -12.94 -15.77
CA ASN A 81 -6.95 -12.80 -15.69
C ASN A 81 -7.66 -14.17 -15.73
N ALA A 82 -7.21 -15.07 -16.62
CA ALA A 82 -7.77 -16.43 -16.71
C ALA A 82 -7.58 -17.22 -15.40
N ASN A 83 -6.46 -17.02 -14.71
CA ASN A 83 -6.09 -17.77 -13.50
C ASN A 83 -6.30 -17.00 -12.19
N LEU A 84 -6.86 -15.78 -12.24
CA LEU A 84 -7.02 -14.93 -11.07
C LEU A 84 -7.82 -15.61 -9.95
N LYS A 85 -8.86 -16.37 -10.33
CA LYS A 85 -9.67 -17.13 -9.37
C LYS A 85 -8.86 -18.17 -8.61
N MET A 86 -7.93 -18.86 -9.27
CA MET A 86 -7.03 -19.82 -8.63
C MET A 86 -6.05 -19.10 -7.67
N PHE A 87 -5.52 -17.94 -8.05
CA PHE A 87 -4.62 -17.17 -7.18
C PHE A 87 -5.31 -16.62 -5.93
N ILE A 88 -6.59 -16.22 -6.03
CA ILE A 88 -7.35 -15.64 -4.92
C ILE A 88 -7.95 -16.72 -4.02
N TYR A 89 -8.57 -17.75 -4.60
CA TYR A 89 -9.35 -18.73 -3.84
C TYR A 89 -8.60 -20.05 -3.60
N GLY A 90 -7.50 -20.30 -4.31
CA GLY A 90 -6.86 -21.61 -4.33
C GLY A 90 -7.63 -22.61 -5.21
N PHE A 91 -7.16 -23.87 -5.21
CA PHE A 91 -7.79 -24.98 -5.94
C PHE A 91 -9.15 -25.37 -5.35
#